data_AF-A0A061HXD9-F1
#
_entry.id   AF-A0A061HXD9-F1
#
_cell.length_a   1.000
_cell.length_b   1.000
_cell.length_c   1.000
_cell.angle_alpha   90.00
_cell.angle_beta   90.00
_cell.angle_gamma   90.00
#
_symmetry.space_group_name_H-M   'P 1'
#
loop_
_entity.id
_entity.type
_entity.pdbx_description
1 polymer ?
#
loop_
_entity_poly.entity_id
_entity_poly.type
_entity_poly.pdbx_seq_one_letter_code
_entity_poly.pdbx_strand_id
1 'polypeptide(L)'
;MKIKSLEALYLPIKAFVATGDYNGHVGLGVKCSKERHWHPLCSCAQEATLMANIDNCYTSARGYTASLGNFAKATFDATSKTYSYLIPNLWKETVFTKSPYQEFTDHLLKAHTEDPGSSCGNHIRVFIQEK
;
A
#
# COMPACT_ATOMS: atom_id res chain seq x y z
N MET A 1 -15.21 -9.76 49.16
CA MET A 1 -14.92 -10.04 47.73
C MET A 1 -14.42 -8.73 47.10
N LYS A 2 -13.12 -8.44 47.17
CA LYS A 2 -12.55 -7.22 46.58
C LYS A 2 -12.41 -7.47 45.08
N ILE A 3 -13.24 -6.80 44.30
CA ILE A 3 -13.17 -6.73 42.84
C ILE A 3 -11.77 -6.21 42.51
N LYS A 4 -10.87 -7.11 42.10
CA LYS A 4 -9.54 -6.73 41.63
C LYS A 4 -9.73 -6.02 40.29
N SER A 5 -9.41 -4.74 40.30
CA SER A 5 -8.87 -3.94 39.20
C SER A 5 -9.60 -4.03 37.85
N LEU A 6 -10.29 -2.94 37.51
CA LEU A 6 -10.74 -2.56 36.16
C LEU A 6 -9.56 -2.32 35.20
N GLU A 7 -8.58 -3.23 35.15
CA GLU A 7 -7.54 -3.28 34.12
C GLU A 7 -7.91 -4.32 33.07
N ALA A 8 -9.16 -4.28 32.62
CA ALA A 8 -9.58 -4.98 31.42
C ALA A 8 -8.89 -4.34 30.20
N LEU A 9 -7.63 -4.75 29.98
CA LEU A 9 -7.00 -4.96 28.69
C LEU A 9 -7.15 -3.80 27.70
N TYR A 10 -6.36 -2.75 27.93
CA TYR A 10 -5.97 -1.78 26.90
C TYR A 10 -5.00 -2.46 25.90
N LEU A 11 -5.48 -3.47 25.18
CA LEU A 11 -4.71 -4.13 24.13
C LEU A 11 -4.77 -3.26 22.87
N PRO A 12 -3.63 -2.96 22.22
CA PRO A 12 -3.61 -2.12 21.03
C PRO A 12 -4.52 -2.72 19.95
N ILE A 13 -5.48 -1.93 19.49
CA ILE A 13 -6.43 -2.37 18.46
C ILE A 13 -5.73 -2.27 17.12
N LYS A 14 -5.52 -3.40 16.47
CA LYS A 14 -4.92 -3.48 15.13
C LYS A 14 -6.05 -3.47 14.09
N ALA A 15 -6.14 -2.38 13.35
CA ALA A 15 -7.07 -2.21 12.23
C ALA A 15 -6.38 -2.59 10.92
N PHE A 16 -7.10 -3.31 10.07
CA PHE A 16 -6.74 -3.60 8.69
C PHE A 16 -7.72 -2.83 7.79
N VAL A 17 -7.20 -2.04 6.85
CA VAL A 17 -7.99 -1.22 5.94
C VAL A 17 -7.60 -1.59 4.52
N ALA A 18 -8.58 -1.96 3.69
CA ALA A 18 -8.42 -2.10 2.26
C ALA A 18 -8.99 -0.84 1.57
N THR A 19 -8.26 -0.31 0.60
CA THR A 19 -8.67 0.82 -0.23
C THR A 19 -8.43 0.44 -1.69
N GLY A 20 -9.24 0.93 -2.61
CA GLY A 20 -8.94 0.81 -4.03
C GLY A 20 -9.86 1.65 -4.89
N ASP A 21 -9.54 1.76 -6.17
CA ASP A 21 -10.48 2.12 -7.21
C ASP A 21 -10.83 0.84 -7.97
N TYR A 22 -12.08 0.63 -8.40
CA TYR A 22 -12.49 -0.56 -9.17
C TYR A 22 -11.86 -0.63 -10.58
N ASN A 23 -10.68 -0.03 -10.76
CA ASN A 23 -9.91 0.09 -12.00
C ASN A 23 -8.51 -0.52 -11.86
N GLY A 24 -8.25 -1.31 -10.82
CA GLY A 24 -7.01 -2.07 -10.67
C GLY A 24 -5.98 -1.49 -9.71
N HIS A 25 -6.28 -0.38 -9.01
CA HIS A 25 -5.46 0.07 -7.88
C HIS A 25 -6.05 -0.41 -6.57
N VAL A 26 -5.25 -1.16 -5.80
CA VAL A 26 -5.62 -1.64 -4.48
C VAL A 26 -4.48 -1.34 -3.52
N GLY A 27 -4.82 -0.97 -2.29
CA GLY A 27 -3.91 -0.72 -1.18
C GLY A 27 -4.39 -1.42 0.09
N LEU A 28 -3.44 -1.95 0.86
CA LEU A 28 -3.70 -2.57 2.17
C LEU A 28 -2.91 -1.82 3.25
N GLY A 29 -3.63 -1.24 4.21
CA GLY A 29 -3.08 -0.51 5.36
C GLY A 29 -3.29 -1.27 6.66
N VAL A 30 -2.29 -1.26 7.53
CA VAL A 30 -2.39 -1.83 8.88
C VAL A 30 -1.99 -0.78 9.89
N LYS A 31 -2.90 -0.39 10.78
CA LYS A 31 -2.66 0.63 11.80
C LYS A 31 -3.05 0.11 13.18
N CYS A 32 -2.14 0.26 14.14
CA CYS A 32 -2.44 0.00 15.55
C CYS A 32 -2.78 1.32 16.23
N SER A 33 -3.92 1.40 16.89
CA SER A 33 -4.32 2.58 17.67
C SER A 33 -4.87 2.17 19.02
N LYS A 34 -4.82 3.12 19.95
CA LYS A 34 -5.36 3.01 21.30
C LYS A 34 -6.89 3.15 21.35
N GLU A 35 -7.51 3.74 20.31
CA GLU A 35 -8.94 4.02 20.26
C GLU A 35 -9.55 3.65 18.89
N ARG A 36 -10.81 3.19 18.89
CA ARG A 36 -11.49 2.60 17.71
C ARG A 36 -12.60 3.52 17.20
N HIS A 37 -12.44 4.08 16.01
CA HIS A 37 -13.47 4.87 15.32
C HIS A 37 -14.04 4.16 14.06
N TRP A 38 -13.76 2.86 13.85
CA TRP A 38 -14.07 2.17 12.59
C TRP A 38 -15.01 0.99 12.75
N HIS A 39 -15.95 0.85 11.80
CA HIS A 39 -16.87 -0.29 11.68
C HIS A 39 -16.16 -1.50 11.04
N PRO A 40 -16.42 -2.74 11.52
CA PRO A 40 -15.79 -3.93 10.95
C PRO A 40 -16.45 -4.29 9.61
N LEU A 41 -15.67 -4.28 8.52
CA LEU A 41 -16.07 -4.87 7.25
C LEU A 41 -15.45 -6.27 7.16
N CYS A 42 -16.29 -7.29 7.35
CA CYS A 42 -15.92 -8.69 7.29
C CYS A 42 -16.27 -9.28 5.91
N SER A 43 -15.32 -9.21 4.97
CA SER A 43 -15.22 -10.03 3.74
C SER A 43 -13.87 -9.76 3.04
N CYS A 44 -12.78 -9.64 3.81
CA CYS A 44 -11.50 -9.03 3.40
C CYS A 44 -10.81 -9.55 2.11
N ALA A 45 -11.14 -10.75 1.62
CA ALA A 45 -10.59 -11.22 0.33
C ALA A 45 -11.45 -10.84 -0.87
N GLN A 46 -12.78 -10.90 -0.76
CA GLN A 46 -13.64 -10.62 -1.90
C GLN A 46 -13.58 -9.13 -2.26
N GLU A 47 -13.56 -8.27 -1.23
CA GLU A 47 -13.38 -6.83 -1.43
C GLU A 47 -12.08 -6.51 -2.18
N ALA A 48 -10.93 -7.10 -1.82
CA ALA A 48 -9.65 -6.81 -2.47
C ALA A 48 -9.64 -7.18 -3.96
N THR A 49 -10.25 -8.31 -4.34
CA THR A 49 -10.38 -8.75 -5.74
C THR A 49 -11.36 -7.88 -6.52
N LEU A 50 -12.48 -7.49 -5.91
CA LEU A 50 -13.46 -6.59 -6.50
C LEU A 50 -12.84 -5.21 -6.76
N MET A 51 -12.13 -4.65 -5.79
CA MET A 51 -11.41 -3.39 -5.97
C MET A 51 -10.30 -3.53 -7.03
N ALA A 52 -9.68 -4.70 -7.21
CA ALA A 52 -8.70 -4.91 -8.27
C ALA A 52 -9.32 -5.06 -9.69
N ASN A 53 -10.65 -4.98 -9.82
CA ASN A 53 -11.39 -5.22 -11.08
C ASN A 53 -11.17 -6.63 -11.66
N ILE A 54 -11.20 -7.65 -10.79
CA ILE A 54 -11.03 -9.05 -11.19
C ILE A 54 -12.36 -9.79 -11.00
N ASP A 55 -13.14 -9.94 -12.07
CA ASP A 55 -14.51 -10.47 -11.98
C ASP A 55 -14.59 -12.00 -11.75
N ASN A 56 -13.62 -12.77 -12.24
CA ASN A 56 -13.70 -14.23 -12.26
C ASN A 56 -12.38 -14.92 -11.88
N CYS A 57 -11.96 -14.80 -10.61
CA CYS A 57 -10.79 -15.53 -10.11
C CYS A 57 -11.17 -16.78 -9.29
N TYR A 58 -10.43 -17.88 -9.50
CA TYR A 58 -10.43 -19.00 -8.56
C TYR A 58 -9.49 -18.69 -7.39
N THR A 59 -10.01 -18.81 -6.16
CA THR A 59 -9.22 -18.57 -4.95
C THR A 59 -9.01 -19.87 -4.19
N SER A 60 -7.76 -20.16 -3.82
CA SER A 60 -7.45 -21.18 -2.82
C SER A 60 -6.46 -20.61 -1.82
N ALA A 61 -6.63 -20.94 -0.54
CA ALA A 61 -5.74 -20.50 0.51
C ALA A 61 -5.30 -21.73 1.33
N ARG A 62 -3.99 -21.81 1.61
CA ARG A 62 -3.38 -22.90 2.38
C ARG A 62 -2.52 -22.30 3.48
N GLY A 63 -2.49 -22.94 4.66
CA GLY A 63 -1.77 -22.45 5.84
C GLY A 63 -2.70 -21.85 6.90
N TYR A 64 -2.15 -21.00 7.78
CA TYR A 64 -2.92 -20.35 8.86
C TYR A 64 -3.78 -19.19 8.34
N THR A 65 -4.91 -19.53 7.72
CA THR A 65 -5.88 -18.59 7.15
C THR A 65 -6.88 -18.04 8.18
N ALA A 66 -6.88 -18.60 9.40
CA ALA A 66 -7.79 -18.18 10.48
C ALA A 66 -7.54 -16.74 10.97
N SER A 67 -6.38 -16.15 10.69
CA SER A 67 -6.10 -14.74 10.98
C SER A 67 -6.38 -13.84 9.77
N LEU A 68 -7.32 -12.93 9.95
CA LEU A 68 -7.73 -11.91 8.96
C LEU A 68 -6.53 -11.19 8.32
N GLY A 69 -5.54 -10.81 9.12
CA GLY A 69 -4.38 -10.05 8.67
C GLY A 69 -3.43 -10.83 7.76
N ASN A 70 -3.19 -12.11 8.04
CA ASN A 70 -2.33 -12.95 7.20
C ASN A 70 -3.01 -13.22 5.86
N PHE A 71 -4.31 -13.48 5.91
CA PHE A 71 -5.10 -13.74 4.71
C PHE A 71 -5.18 -12.49 3.81
N ALA A 72 -5.52 -11.32 4.37
CA ALA A 72 -5.54 -10.07 3.61
C ALA A 72 -4.17 -9.72 2.99
N LYS A 73 -3.08 -9.92 3.74
CA LYS A 73 -1.71 -9.71 3.23
C LYS A 73 -1.37 -10.69 2.11
N ALA A 74 -1.79 -11.95 2.20
CA ALA A 74 -1.56 -12.96 1.18
C ALA A 74 -2.30 -12.62 -0.13
N THR A 75 -3.56 -12.17 -0.04
CA THR A 75 -4.34 -11.74 -1.21
C THR A 75 -3.73 -10.51 -1.89
N PHE A 76 -3.29 -9.52 -1.10
CA PHE A 76 -2.59 -8.35 -1.63
C PHE A 76 -1.28 -8.73 -2.32
N ASP A 77 -0.48 -9.60 -1.70
CA ASP A 77 0.79 -10.08 -2.27
C ASP A 77 0.58 -10.91 -3.56
N ALA A 78 -0.50 -11.70 -3.64
CA ALA A 78 -0.86 -12.39 -4.88
C ALA A 78 -1.21 -11.40 -6.00
N THR A 79 -1.97 -10.35 -5.67
CA THR A 79 -2.38 -9.29 -6.61
C THR A 79 -1.18 -8.49 -7.09
N SER A 80 -0.27 -8.07 -6.21
CA SER A 80 0.93 -7.33 -6.61
C SER A 80 1.86 -8.15 -7.51
N LYS A 81 1.95 -9.47 -7.29
CA LYS A 81 2.73 -10.38 -8.12
C LYS A 81 2.19 -10.54 -9.54
N THR A 82 0.93 -10.23 -9.81
CA THR A 82 0.37 -10.26 -11.18
C THR A 82 1.18 -9.38 -12.13
N TYR A 83 1.58 -8.19 -11.69
CA TYR A 83 2.46 -7.29 -12.46
C TYR A 83 3.90 -7.80 -12.60
N SER A 84 4.32 -8.74 -11.74
CA SER A 84 5.65 -9.35 -11.80
C SER A 84 5.70 -10.57 -12.73
N TYR A 85 4.55 -11.13 -13.12
CA TYR A 85 4.50 -12.26 -14.05
C TYR A 85 4.76 -11.78 -15.48
N LEU A 86 5.81 -12.32 -16.09
CA LEU A 86 6.17 -12.01 -17.46
C LEU A 86 5.44 -12.94 -18.43
N ILE A 87 4.45 -12.39 -19.15
CA ILE A 87 3.76 -13.08 -20.25
C ILE A 87 4.47 -12.83 -21.59
N PRO A 88 4.32 -13.72 -22.60
CA PRO A 88 4.96 -13.57 -23.91
C PRO A 88 4.71 -12.23 -24.61
N ASN A 89 3.57 -11.60 -24.33
CA ASN A 89 3.22 -10.28 -24.87
C ASN A 89 4.11 -9.15 -24.33
N LEU A 90 4.75 -9.34 -23.17
CA LEU A 90 5.57 -8.36 -22.46
C LEU A 90 7.08 -8.62 -22.66
N TRP A 91 7.47 -9.57 -23.51
CA TRP A 91 8.89 -9.90 -23.78
C TRP A 91 9.62 -8.89 -24.67
N LYS A 92 8.89 -7.96 -25.30
CA LYS A 92 9.50 -6.91 -26.11
C LYS A 92 10.31 -5.99 -25.20
N GLU A 93 11.50 -5.59 -25.66
CA GLU A 93 12.36 -4.69 -24.90
C GLU A 93 11.62 -3.37 -24.62
N THR A 94 11.59 -2.98 -23.35
CA THR A 94 10.99 -1.70 -22.94
C THR A 94 11.96 -0.57 -23.29
N VAL A 95 11.50 0.40 -24.07
CA VAL A 95 12.26 1.64 -24.28
C VAL A 95 12.24 2.46 -23.00
N PHE A 96 13.39 2.60 -22.36
CA PHE A 96 13.50 3.44 -21.16
C PHE A 96 13.41 4.90 -21.55
N THR A 97 12.32 5.56 -21.17
CA THR A 97 12.21 7.02 -21.23
C THR A 97 12.93 7.64 -20.04
N LYS A 98 13.22 8.94 -20.11
CA LYS A 98 13.77 9.66 -18.95
C LYS A 98 12.78 9.56 -17.79
N SER A 99 13.30 9.51 -16.57
CA SER A 99 12.44 9.46 -15.39
C SER A 99 11.65 10.78 -15.25
N PRO A 100 10.39 10.76 -14.78
CA PRO A 100 9.60 11.98 -14.59
C PRO A 100 10.29 13.02 -13.70
N TYR A 101 11.06 12.57 -12.70
CA TYR A 101 11.85 13.46 -11.85
C TYR A 101 12.92 14.23 -12.63
N GLN A 102 13.51 13.61 -13.65
CA GLN A 102 14.51 14.21 -14.51
C GLN A 102 13.90 15.14 -15.56
N GLU A 103 12.70 14.84 -16.08
CA GLU A 103 12.01 15.71 -17.05
C GLU A 103 11.39 16.94 -16.38
N PHE A 104 10.84 16.80 -15.17
CA PHE A 104 10.16 17.87 -14.45
C PHE A 104 11.02 18.52 -13.35
N THR A 105 12.35 18.35 -13.40
CA THR A 105 13.25 18.91 -12.38
C THR A 105 13.03 20.42 -12.18
N ASP A 106 12.93 21.19 -13.27
CA ASP A 106 12.73 22.64 -13.20
C ASP A 106 11.40 23.04 -12.55
N HIS A 107 10.34 22.25 -12.76
CA HIS A 107 9.03 22.47 -12.16
C HIS A 107 9.01 22.11 -10.67
N LEU A 108 9.68 21.02 -10.29
CA LEU A 108 9.77 20.57 -8.90
C LEU A 108 10.61 21.51 -8.04
N LEU A 109 11.69 22.08 -8.60
CA LEU A 109 12.52 23.07 -7.90
C LEU A 109 11.71 24.30 -7.48
N LYS A 110 10.76 24.73 -8.32
CA LYS A 110 9.89 25.88 -8.05
C LYS A 110 8.91 25.66 -6.88
N ALA A 111 8.54 24.41 -6.61
CA ALA A 111 7.69 24.05 -5.47
C ALA A 111 8.46 23.94 -4.15
N HIS A 112 9.78 23.75 -4.21
CA HIS A 112 10.66 23.65 -3.03
C HIS A 112 11.33 24.97 -2.65
N THR A 113 11.43 25.94 -3.56
CA THR A 113 11.80 27.31 -3.21
C THR A 113 10.57 28.01 -2.63
N GLU A 114 10.39 27.88 -1.32
CA GLU A 114 9.59 28.83 -0.56
C GLU A 114 10.16 30.25 -0.78
N ASP A 115 9.29 31.25 -0.60
CA ASP A 115 9.57 32.69 -0.64
C ASP A 115 10.95 33.05 -0.02
N PRO A 116 11.61 34.15 -0.44
CA PRO A 116 13.02 34.48 -0.14
C PRO A 116 13.38 34.75 1.35
N GLY A 117 12.73 34.09 2.32
CA GLY A 117 12.98 34.20 3.76
C GLY A 117 13.26 32.89 4.52
N SER A 118 13.34 31.70 3.89
CA SER A 118 13.55 30.42 4.60
C SER A 118 14.94 29.81 4.33
N SER A 119 15.81 29.84 5.34
CA SER A 119 17.25 29.52 5.31
C SER A 119 17.61 28.03 5.49
N CYS A 120 16.89 27.07 4.90
CA CYS A 120 17.28 25.66 5.00
C CYS A 120 17.37 24.97 3.63
N GLY A 121 18.49 25.22 2.95
CA GLY A 121 18.82 24.56 1.69
C GLY A 121 19.08 23.07 1.87
N ASN A 122 18.18 22.23 1.36
CA ASN A 122 18.44 20.82 1.10
C ASN A 122 18.77 20.64 -0.38
N HIS A 123 20.06 20.72 -0.72
CA HIS A 123 20.56 20.43 -2.05
C HIS A 123 20.63 18.91 -2.24
N ILE A 124 19.51 18.32 -2.69
CA ILE A 124 19.47 16.90 -3.09
C ILE A 124 20.05 16.81 -4.51
N ARG A 125 21.37 16.62 -4.63
CA ARG A 125 21.97 16.16 -5.89
C ARG A 125 21.61 14.69 -6.08
N VAL A 126 20.61 14.43 -6.91
CA VAL A 126 20.34 13.09 -7.42
C VAL A 126 21.46 12.75 -8.41
N PHE A 127 22.50 12.08 -7.93
CA PHE A 127 23.49 11.47 -8.80
C PHE A 127 22.87 10.21 -9.41
N ILE A 128 22.36 10.35 -10.63
CA ILE A 128 22.07 9.20 -11.48
C ILE A 128 23.42 8.67 -11.96
N GLN A 129 23.82 7.50 -11.47
CA GLN A 129 24.98 6.77 -11.98
C GLN A 129 24.56 6.15 -13.32
N GLU A 130 24.93 6.80 -14.43
CA GLU A 130 24.92 6.15 -15.74
C GLU A 130 25.97 5.03 -15.73
N LYS A 131 25.61 3.87 -16.27
CA LYS A 131 26.53 2.75 -16.46
C LYS A 131 27.64 3.10 -17.44
#